data_AF-A0A2D7IFY9-F1
#
_entry.id   AF-A0A2D7IFY9-F1
#
_cell.length_a   1.000
_cell.length_b   1.000
_cell.length_c   1.000
_cell.angle_alpha   90.00
_cell.angle_beta   90.00
_cell.angle_gamma   90.00
#
_symmetry.space_group_name_H-M   'P 1'
#
loop_
_entity.id
_entity.type
_entity.pdbx_description
1 polymer ?
#
loop_
_entity_poly.entity_id
_entity_poly.type
_entity_poly.pdbx_seq_one_letter_code
_entity_poly.pdbx_strand_id
1 'polypeptide(L)' 'MSQKLTRRARAAKAKRDLRYAKSKDRKWKKADSQKKRRAAKKAGRSLTGKDYDHKDRKFKTIRKNRGNDGKGTKKEKRK' A
#
# COMPACT_ATOMS: atom_id res chain seq x y z
N MET A 1 -16.77 -2.42 4.52
CA MET A 1 -17.89 -1.70 3.89
C MET A 1 -17.54 -1.33 2.46
N SER A 2 -18.22 -1.92 1.48
CA SER A 2 -18.12 -1.47 0.09
C SER A 2 -18.96 -0.19 -0.08
N GLN A 3 -18.48 0.76 -0.87
CA GLN A 3 -19.25 1.96 -1.19
C GLN A 3 -20.38 1.59 -2.17
N LYS A 4 -21.63 1.97 -1.86
CA LYS A 4 -22.79 1.79 -2.76
C LYS A 4 -22.74 2.84 -3.89
N LEU A 5 -21.86 2.62 -4.87
CA LEU A 5 -21.67 3.52 -6.02
C LEU A 5 -22.50 3.09 -7.22
N THR A 6 -23.09 4.05 -7.93
CA THR A 6 -23.68 3.83 -9.26
C THR A 6 -22.62 3.33 -10.25
N ARG A 7 -23.04 2.68 -11.34
CA ARG A 7 -22.12 2.14 -12.36
C ARG A 7 -21.15 3.20 -12.90
N ARG A 8 -21.67 4.40 -13.19
CA ARG A 8 -20.88 5.56 -13.65
C ARG A 8 -19.86 6.01 -12.60
N ALA A 9 -20.28 6.14 -11.33
CA ALA A 9 -19.40 6.55 -10.24
C ALA A 9 -18.28 5.53 -9.97
N ARG A 10 -18.59 4.24 -10.05
CA ARG A 10 -17.60 3.15 -9.90
C ARG A 10 -16.52 3.22 -10.99
N ALA A 11 -16.92 3.40 -12.24
CA ALA A 11 -15.99 3.53 -13.36
C ALA A 11 -15.10 4.78 -13.22
N ALA A 12 -15.67 5.92 -12.85
CA ALA A 12 -14.92 7.15 -12.60
C ALA A 12 -13.89 6.98 -11.47
N LYS A 13 -14.29 6.34 -10.36
CA LYS A 13 -13.39 6.01 -9.26
C LYS A 13 -12.26 5.08 -9.70
N ALA A 14 -12.57 4.03 -10.45
CA ALA A 14 -11.55 3.09 -10.95
C ALA A 14 -10.52 3.79 -11.85
N LYS A 15 -10.96 4.67 -12.76
CA LYS A 15 -10.07 5.47 -13.62
C LYS A 15 -9.16 6.39 -12.79
N ARG A 16 -9.70 7.07 -11.76
CA ARG A 16 -8.91 7.92 -10.86
C ARG A 16 -7.88 7.10 -10.07
N ASP A 17 -8.31 5.99 -9.47
CA ASP A 17 -7.45 5.15 -8.65
C ASP A 17 -6.33 4.51 -9.49
N LEU A 18 -6.62 4.12 -10.74
CA LEU A 18 -5.62 3.63 -11.71
C LEU A 18 -4.59 4.70 -12.06
N ARG A 19 -5.02 5.95 -12.33
CA ARG A 19 -4.10 7.07 -12.59
C ARG A 19 -3.17 7.30 -11.41
N TYR A 20 -3.71 7.36 -10.20
CA TYR A 20 -2.91 7.52 -8.99
C TYR A 20 -1.92 6.37 -8.78
N ALA A 21 -2.36 5.12 -8.97
CA ALA A 21 -1.49 3.94 -8.87
C ALA A 21 -0.36 3.92 -9.90
N LYS A 22 -0.55 4.56 -11.07
CA LYS A 22 0.44 4.71 -12.14
C LYS A 22 1.34 5.94 -12.01
N SER A 23 1.22 6.74 -10.95
CA SER A 23 2.08 7.90 -10.71
C SER A 23 3.56 7.51 -10.52
N LYS A 24 4.49 8.44 -10.79
CA LYS A 24 5.94 8.21 -10.68
C LYS A 24 6.33 7.73 -9.28
N ASP A 25 5.84 8.40 -8.24
CA ASP A 25 6.08 8.03 -6.84
C ASP A 25 5.60 6.60 -6.51
N ARG A 26 4.39 6.24 -6.94
CA ARG A 26 3.85 4.89 -6.70
C ARG A 26 4.63 3.81 -7.44
N LYS A 27 5.06 4.09 -8.67
CA LYS A 27 5.95 3.19 -9.43
C LYS A 27 7.30 3.01 -8.74
N TRP A 28 7.89 4.09 -8.23
CA TRP A 28 9.17 4.06 -7.50
C TRP A 28 9.07 3.22 -6.22
N LYS A 29 8.06 3.50 -5.38
CA LYS A 29 7.80 2.71 -4.16
C LYS A 29 7.56 1.23 -4.45
N LYS A 30 6.85 0.92 -5.56
CA LYS A 30 6.65 -0.46 -6.02
C LYS A 30 7.98 -1.14 -6.41
N ALA A 31 8.88 -0.43 -7.10
CA ALA A 31 10.18 -0.97 -7.49
C ALA A 31 11.08 -1.20 -6.27
N ASP A 32 11.16 -0.21 -5.38
CA ASP A 32 11.93 -0.28 -4.14
C ASP A 32 11.47 -1.43 -3.22
N SER A 33 10.16 -1.57 -3.03
CA SER A 33 9.59 -2.69 -2.27
C SER A 33 9.97 -4.04 -2.86
N GLN A 34 9.97 -4.18 -4.19
CA GLN A 34 10.38 -5.42 -4.85
C GLN A 34 11.87 -5.72 -4.65
N LYS A 35 12.74 -4.71 -4.80
CA LYS A 35 14.18 -4.84 -4.52
C LYS A 35 14.41 -5.34 -3.10
N LYS A 36 13.75 -4.72 -2.11
CA LYS A 36 13.85 -5.13 -0.70
C LYS A 36 13.31 -6.53 -0.44
N ARG A 37 12.19 -6.91 -1.06
CA ARG A 37 11.64 -8.27 -0.95
C ARG A 37 12.61 -9.32 -1.50
N ARG A 38 13.25 -9.05 -2.64
CA ARG A 38 14.26 -9.95 -3.24
C ARG A 38 15.48 -10.09 -2.32
N ALA A 39 16.00 -8.98 -1.80
CA ALA A 39 17.14 -8.99 -0.89
C ALA A 39 16.83 -9.78 0.41
N ALA A 40 15.65 -9.57 1.00
CA ALA A 40 15.24 -10.29 2.20
C ALA A 40 15.03 -11.80 1.95
N LYS A 41 14.47 -12.18 0.80
CA LYS A 41 14.38 -13.60 0.39
C LYS A 41 15.77 -14.22 0.22
N LYS A 42 16.70 -13.51 -0.43
CA LYS A 42 18.10 -13.95 -0.59
C LYS A 42 18.78 -14.15 0.77
N ALA A 43 18.45 -13.33 1.76
CA ALA A 43 18.92 -13.45 3.14
C ALA A 43 18.14 -14.49 3.98
N GLY A 44 17.34 -15.37 3.37
CA GLY A 44 16.62 -16.44 4.08
C GLY A 44 15.42 -16.00 4.92
N ARG A 45 14.97 -14.74 4.80
CA ARG A 45 13.85 -14.23 5.63
C ARG A 45 12.49 -14.59 5.05
N SER A 46 11.61 -15.15 5.88
CA SER A 46 10.20 -15.34 5.52
C SER A 46 9.42 -14.02 5.57
N LEU A 47 8.81 -13.66 4.44
CA LEU A 47 8.00 -12.45 4.25
C LEU A 47 6.50 -12.75 4.12
N THR A 48 6.06 -13.95 4.48
CA THR A 48 4.64 -14.34 4.44
C THR A 48 3.81 -13.38 5.28
N GLY A 49 2.76 -12.82 4.69
CA GLY A 49 1.88 -11.86 5.35
C GLY A 49 2.50 -10.49 5.66
N LYS A 50 3.68 -10.17 5.11
CA LYS A 50 4.38 -8.89 5.33
C LYS A 50 4.55 -8.07 4.05
N ASP A 51 4.42 -6.76 4.19
CA ASP A 51 4.70 -5.74 3.18
C ASP A 51 5.70 -4.71 3.73
N TYR A 52 6.49 -4.11 2.84
CA TYR A 52 7.44 -3.07 3.23
C TYR A 52 6.71 -1.74 3.49
N ASP A 53 6.89 -1.19 4.68
CA ASP A 53 6.38 0.10 5.09
C ASP A 53 7.46 1.17 4.82
N HIS A 54 7.15 2.15 3.99
CA HIS A 54 8.09 3.24 3.66
C HIS A 54 8.10 4.35 4.73
N LYS A 55 7.11 4.40 5.62
CA LYS A 55 7.06 5.32 6.77
C LYS A 55 8.08 4.87 7.82
N ASP A 56 8.00 3.60 8.22
CA ASP A 56 8.86 3.01 9.25
C ASP A 56 10.10 2.31 8.68
N ARG A 57 10.25 2.28 7.36
CA ARG A 57 11.37 1.64 6.63
C ARG A 57 11.61 0.17 7.02
N LYS A 58 10.55 -0.60 7.30
CA LYS A 58 10.64 -2.02 7.71
C LYS A 58 9.50 -2.87 7.16
N PHE A 59 9.69 -4.19 7.15
CA PHE A 59 8.61 -5.13 6.83
C PHE A 59 7.62 -5.22 7.98
N LYS A 60 6.37 -4.82 7.74
CA LYS A 60 5.25 -4.95 8.68
C LYS A 60 4.24 -5.95 8.17
N THR A 61 3.41 -6.48 9.07
CA THR A 61 2.24 -7.26 8.65
C THR A 61 1.33 -6.42 7.77
N ILE A 62 0.69 -7.04 6.77
CA ILE A 62 -0.20 -6.37 5.81
C ILE A 62 -1.27 -5.53 6.53
N ARG A 63 -1.85 -6.08 7.61
CA ARG A 63 -2.86 -5.39 8.43
C ARG A 63 -2.34 -4.07 9.01
N LYS A 64 -1.13 -4.07 9.56
CA LYS A 64 -0.52 -2.88 10.17
C LYS A 64 -0.15 -1.84 9.10
N ASN A 65 0.45 -2.28 7.99
CA ASN A 65 0.85 -1.39 6.89
C ASN A 65 -0.35 -0.70 6.21
N ARG A 66 -1.44 -1.43 5.93
CA ARG A 66 -2.62 -0.88 5.24
C ARG A 66 -3.58 -0.10 6.14
N GLY A 67 -3.52 -0.31 7.45
CA GLY A 67 -4.49 0.22 8.42
C GLY A 67 -3.96 1.29 9.38
N ASN A 68 -2.78 1.89 9.11
CA ASN A 68 -2.08 2.77 10.05
C ASN A 68 -1.92 2.12 11.44
N ASP A 69 -1.30 0.94 11.46
CA ASP A 69 -1.11 0.12 12.66
C ASP A 69 -2.42 -0.22 13.41
N GLY A 70 -3.56 -0.20 12.70
CA GLY A 70 -4.89 -0.49 13.26
C GLY A 70 -5.61 0.74 13.83
N LYS A 71 -4.96 1.92 13.82
CA LYS A 71 -5.55 3.18 14.29
C LYS A 71 -6.52 3.80 13.29
N GLY A 72 -6.51 3.30 12.05
CA GLY A 72 -7.31 3.81 10.94
C GLY A 72 -6.69 5.05 10.30
N THR A 73 -7.03 5.27 9.03
CA THR A 73 -6.49 6.36 8.21
C THR A 73 -7.19 7.70 8.47
N LYS A 74 -8.38 7.69 9.09
CA LYS A 74 -9.09 8.92 9.49
C LYS A 74 -8.30 9.72 10.53
N LYS A 75 -7.56 9.05 11.41
CA LYS A 75 -6.75 9.66 12.48
C LYS A 75 -5.43 10.28 11.97
N GLU A 76 -5.04 10.03 10.72
CA GLU A 76 -3.84 10.64 10.13
C GLU A 76 -4.11 12.03 9.52
N LYS A 77 -5.38 12.46 9.45
CA LYS A 77 -5.73 13.83 9.05
C LYS A 77 -5.53 14.81 10.22
N ARG A 78 -4.27 15.08 10.55
CA ARG A 78 -3.86 16.25 11.34
C ARG A 78 -2.46 16.70 10.90
N LYS A 79 -2.43 17.58 9.90
CA LYS A 79 -1.62 18.79 9.80
C LYS A 79 -2.06 19.55 8.56
#